data_AF-A0A3E2BJF1-F1
#
_entry.id   AF-A0A3E2BJF1-F1
#
_cell.length_a   1.000
_cell.length_b   1.000
_cell.length_c   1.000
_cell.angle_alpha   90.00
_cell.angle_beta   90.00
_cell.angle_gamma   90.00
#
_symmetry.space_group_name_H-M   'P 1'
#
loop_
_entity.id
_entity.type
_entity.pdbx_description
1 polymer ?
#
loop_
_entity_poly.entity_id
_entity_poly.type
_entity_poly.pdbx_seq_one_letter_code
_entity_poly.pdbx_strand_id
1 'polypeptide(L)'
;MRQVAEERTLTAGRRAACLLVVLLAAIFMGILMSSAADGFVPQQRNPFLLGAYFKARQVKEAAEKAIAELEAEIRRNRAVADRSRKLMELAAQRTDDNARRAEQIAAQALRVAEESLARNERTLAEWRGRKSWAEKSMAELMRLIKEGPISQSSPISLASSLSGRAQIIKPDGSSIDLGSDSPGFLSPGHIIKTSEGKAELQSLGGRATTQLDRDSELAVMDETGEAQNFELVRGRLHGVVDKVDSFLSCLKQGFEDYREDLGTIKDYFSDDELNAEVNKRLNIWFRWAKGDIIRAESIKVTAVLGIRGTEYLIQRHPENSVEVWVLDGEVELTFPGNAESIIVKAGYKCSFNENGPSAPVLYDTVEKWWEK
;
A
#
# COMPACT_ATOMS: atom_id res chain seq x y z
N MET A 1 77.15 13.31 -40.46
CA MET A 1 76.68 13.73 -39.11
C MET A 1 75.21 14.17 -39.07
N ARG A 2 74.66 14.87 -40.09
CA ARG A 2 73.22 15.23 -40.12
C ARG A 2 72.25 14.02 -40.19
N GLN A 3 72.54 13.02 -41.01
CA GLN A 3 71.71 11.81 -41.14
C GLN A 3 71.56 11.01 -39.82
N VAL A 4 72.64 10.91 -39.04
CA VAL A 4 72.63 10.21 -37.74
C VAL A 4 71.84 10.97 -36.68
N ALA A 5 71.78 12.30 -36.78
CA ALA A 5 70.96 13.13 -35.90
C ALA A 5 69.46 12.99 -36.25
N GLU A 6 69.11 12.96 -37.54
CA GLU A 6 67.72 12.74 -37.99
C GLU A 6 67.19 11.36 -37.60
N GLU A 7 67.98 10.29 -37.80
CA GLU A 7 67.57 8.93 -37.40
C GLU A 7 67.36 8.80 -35.88
N ARG A 8 68.17 9.49 -35.06
CA ARG A 8 67.99 9.53 -33.60
C ARG A 8 66.74 10.29 -33.18
N THR A 9 66.39 11.38 -33.86
CA THR A 9 65.15 12.11 -33.59
C THR A 9 63.91 11.32 -34.02
N LEU A 10 63.98 10.59 -35.13
CA LEU A 10 62.88 9.75 -35.62
C LEU A 10 62.64 8.53 -34.72
N THR A 11 63.71 7.90 -34.22
CA THR A 11 63.60 6.78 -33.28
C THR A 11 63.13 7.22 -31.89
N ALA A 12 63.54 8.40 -31.41
CA ALA A 12 63.02 8.98 -30.17
C ALA A 12 61.52 9.29 -30.28
N GLY A 13 61.08 9.88 -31.40
CA GLY A 13 59.65 10.17 -31.65
C GLY A 13 58.79 8.91 -31.72
N ARG A 14 59.26 7.85 -32.38
CA ARG A 14 58.54 6.56 -32.45
C ARG A 14 58.42 5.89 -31.09
N ARG A 15 59.45 5.96 -30.23
CA ARG A 15 59.41 5.43 -28.86
C ARG A 15 58.42 6.21 -27.98
N ALA A 16 58.41 7.54 -28.10
CA ALA A 16 57.45 8.38 -27.38
C ALA A 16 56.00 8.10 -27.82
N ALA A 17 55.75 7.93 -29.12
CA ALA A 17 54.43 7.58 -29.65
C ALA A 17 53.96 6.19 -29.17
N CYS A 18 54.84 5.18 -29.18
CA CYS A 18 54.50 3.86 -28.62
C CYS A 18 54.17 3.92 -27.14
N LEU A 19 54.95 4.67 -26.35
CA LEU A 19 54.69 4.84 -24.91
C LEU A 19 53.34 5.52 -24.66
N LEU A 20 52.98 6.53 -25.45
CA LEU A 20 51.69 7.21 -25.35
C LEU A 20 50.51 6.27 -25.68
N VAL A 21 50.63 5.45 -26.72
CA VAL A 21 49.58 4.49 -27.11
C VAL A 21 49.40 3.41 -26.04
N VAL A 22 50.50 2.88 -25.47
CA VAL A 22 50.43 1.90 -24.37
C VAL A 22 49.82 2.53 -23.12
N LEU A 23 50.14 3.78 -22.80
CA LEU A 23 49.56 4.49 -21.66
C LEU A 23 48.04 4.71 -21.85
N LEU A 24 47.62 5.15 -23.05
CA LEU A 24 46.21 5.32 -23.37
C LEU A 24 45.45 3.99 -23.36
N ALA A 25 46.04 2.91 -23.87
CA ALA A 25 45.46 1.57 -23.79
C ALA A 25 45.34 1.09 -22.34
N ALA A 26 46.33 1.35 -21.49
CA ALA A 26 46.28 1.02 -20.07
C ALA A 26 45.22 1.83 -19.30
N ILE A 27 45.07 3.12 -19.61
CA ILE A 27 44.01 3.97 -19.04
C ILE A 27 42.64 3.47 -19.50
N PHE A 28 42.47 3.18 -20.79
CA PHE A 28 41.21 2.68 -21.35
C PHE A 28 40.84 1.30 -20.78
N MET A 29 41.83 0.41 -20.63
CA MET A 29 41.64 -0.90 -20.00
C MET A 29 41.36 -0.77 -18.50
N GLY A 30 41.96 0.20 -17.80
CA GLY A 30 41.65 0.55 -16.42
C GLY A 30 40.22 1.08 -16.23
N ILE A 31 39.73 1.93 -17.15
CA ILE A 31 38.35 2.43 -17.15
C ILE A 31 37.36 1.29 -17.43
N LEU A 32 37.64 0.43 -18.42
CA LEU A 32 36.80 -0.72 -18.75
C LEU A 32 36.75 -1.77 -17.63
N MET A 33 37.89 -2.03 -16.97
CA MET A 33 37.96 -2.95 -15.83
C MET A 33 37.34 -2.34 -14.57
N SER A 34 37.40 -1.02 -14.38
CA SER A 34 36.68 -0.34 -13.29
C SER A 34 35.16 -0.40 -13.48
N SER A 35 34.66 -0.35 -14.72
CA SER A 35 33.23 -0.56 -15.00
C SER A 35 32.76 -2.02 -14.90
N ALA A 36 33.68 -2.99 -14.90
CA ALA A 36 33.37 -4.41 -14.73
C ALA A 36 33.60 -4.91 -13.28
N ALA A 37 34.24 -4.09 -12.44
CA ALA A 37 34.51 -4.36 -11.03
C ALA A 37 33.48 -3.75 -10.07
N ASP A 38 32.43 -3.09 -10.60
CA ASP A 38 31.15 -3.02 -9.90
C ASP A 38 30.64 -4.47 -9.83
N GLY A 39 31.10 -5.16 -8.79
CA GLY A 39 30.70 -6.51 -8.48
C GLY A 39 29.19 -6.62 -8.60
N PHE A 40 28.73 -7.77 -9.10
CA PHE A 40 27.36 -8.26 -9.02
C PHE A 40 26.65 -7.61 -7.81
N VAL A 41 25.97 -6.49 -8.05
CA VAL A 41 25.30 -5.77 -6.97
C VAL A 41 24.28 -6.77 -6.47
N PRO A 42 24.33 -7.20 -5.19
CA PRO A 42 23.39 -8.17 -4.69
C PRO A 42 22.00 -7.65 -5.05
N GLN A 43 21.32 -8.43 -5.90
CA GLN A 43 19.91 -8.38 -6.26
C GLN A 43 19.18 -7.35 -5.41
N GLN A 44 18.86 -6.17 -5.97
CA GLN A 44 18.24 -5.06 -5.23
C GLN A 44 17.13 -5.61 -4.34
N ARG A 45 17.43 -5.67 -3.03
CA ARG A 45 16.55 -6.25 -2.03
C ARG A 45 15.42 -5.26 -1.85
N ASN A 46 14.19 -5.70 -2.10
CA ASN A 46 13.03 -4.82 -2.03
C ASN A 46 12.39 -4.96 -0.64
N PRO A 47 12.65 -4.02 0.31
CA PRO A 47 12.09 -4.08 1.66
C PRO A 47 10.56 -4.02 1.66
N PHE A 48 9.96 -3.45 0.61
CA PHE A 48 8.51 -3.43 0.48
C PHE A 48 7.91 -4.83 0.42
N LEU A 49 8.54 -5.76 -0.31
CA LEU A 49 7.98 -7.11 -0.47
C LEU A 49 7.86 -7.85 0.86
N LEU A 50 8.83 -7.65 1.75
CA LEU A 50 8.86 -8.33 3.03
C LEU A 50 7.86 -7.73 4.02
N GLY A 51 7.79 -6.40 4.11
CA GLY A 51 6.79 -5.76 4.97
C GLY A 51 5.36 -6.02 4.49
N ALA A 52 5.13 -6.03 3.17
CA ALA A 52 3.86 -6.48 2.59
C ALA A 52 3.55 -7.96 2.92
N TYR A 53 4.57 -8.82 2.95
CA TYR A 53 4.40 -10.24 3.30
C TYR A 53 3.95 -10.41 4.75
N PHE A 54 4.60 -9.72 5.69
CA PHE A 54 4.21 -9.76 7.10
C PHE A 54 2.81 -9.18 7.31
N LYS A 55 2.44 -8.12 6.60
CA LYS A 55 1.08 -7.57 6.67
C LYS A 55 0.03 -8.55 6.15
N ALA A 56 0.27 -9.17 5.00
CA ALA A 56 -0.62 -10.19 4.45
C ALA A 56 -0.79 -11.36 5.42
N ARG A 57 0.30 -11.77 6.09
CA ARG A 57 0.25 -12.81 7.11
C ARG A 57 -0.61 -12.41 8.33
N GLN A 58 -0.45 -11.20 8.86
CA GLN A 58 -1.30 -10.70 9.95
C GLN A 58 -2.78 -10.72 9.56
N VAL A 59 -3.11 -10.34 8.32
CA VAL A 59 -4.49 -10.41 7.80
C VAL A 59 -4.98 -11.87 7.77
N LYS A 60 -4.14 -12.82 7.34
CA LYS A 60 -4.47 -14.24 7.34
C LYS A 60 -4.78 -14.74 8.76
N GLU A 61 -3.92 -14.45 9.73
CA GLU A 61 -4.08 -14.89 11.12
C GLU A 61 -5.34 -14.29 11.77
N ALA A 62 -5.59 -13.00 11.55
CA ALA A 62 -6.81 -12.35 11.99
C ALA A 62 -8.05 -12.98 11.35
N ALA A 63 -8.00 -13.30 10.06
CA ALA A 63 -9.09 -13.95 9.35
C ALA A 63 -9.35 -15.37 9.86
N GLU A 64 -8.31 -16.16 10.14
CA GLU A 64 -8.44 -17.51 10.69
C GLU A 64 -9.14 -17.52 12.05
N LYS A 65 -8.75 -16.59 12.93
CA LYS A 65 -9.41 -16.41 14.23
C LYS A 65 -10.88 -16.02 14.07
N ALA A 66 -11.18 -15.00 13.25
CA ALA A 66 -12.53 -14.52 13.04
C ALA A 66 -13.44 -15.58 12.40
N ILE A 67 -12.93 -16.36 11.43
CA ILE A 67 -13.66 -17.47 10.81
C ILE A 67 -14.03 -18.53 11.86
N ALA A 68 -13.09 -18.93 12.72
CA ALA A 68 -13.34 -19.93 13.74
C ALA A 68 -14.43 -19.49 14.75
N GLU A 69 -14.37 -18.22 15.18
CA GLU A 69 -15.36 -17.62 16.08
C GLU A 69 -16.76 -17.57 15.43
N LEU A 70 -16.85 -17.09 14.19
CA LEU A 70 -18.11 -17.00 13.43
C LEU A 70 -18.71 -18.38 13.16
N GLU A 71 -17.90 -19.37 12.80
CA GLU A 71 -18.38 -20.73 12.58
C GLU A 71 -18.94 -21.35 13.87
N ALA A 72 -18.31 -21.08 15.02
CA ALA A 72 -18.84 -21.51 16.32
C ALA A 72 -20.17 -20.81 16.65
N GLU A 73 -20.30 -19.52 16.35
CA GLU A 73 -21.54 -18.77 16.56
C GLU A 73 -22.67 -19.23 15.63
N ILE A 74 -22.39 -19.46 14.35
CA ILE A 74 -23.35 -20.01 13.38
C ILE A 74 -23.87 -21.37 13.85
N ARG A 75 -22.99 -22.26 14.33
CA ARG A 75 -23.41 -23.55 14.92
C ARG A 75 -24.34 -23.37 16.11
N ARG A 76 -24.03 -22.43 17.01
CA ARG A 76 -24.89 -22.11 18.17
C ARG A 76 -26.25 -21.58 17.73
N ASN A 77 -26.29 -20.65 16.79
CA ASN A 77 -27.54 -20.04 16.30
C ASN A 77 -28.40 -21.06 15.57
N ARG A 78 -27.83 -21.97 14.77
CA ARG A 78 -28.56 -23.09 14.16
C ARG A 78 -29.21 -23.98 15.22
N ALA A 79 -28.45 -24.37 16.26
CA ALA A 79 -29.01 -25.17 17.35
C ALA A 79 -30.11 -24.45 18.16
N VAL A 80 -30.06 -23.12 18.27
CA VAL A 80 -31.15 -22.32 18.88
C VAL A 80 -32.37 -22.29 17.97
N ALA A 81 -32.18 -22.06 16.66
CA ALA A 81 -33.27 -22.05 15.69
C ALA A 81 -34.00 -23.40 15.65
N ASP A 82 -33.26 -24.52 15.58
CA ASP A 82 -33.85 -25.86 15.54
C ASP A 82 -34.62 -26.20 16.83
N ARG A 83 -34.07 -25.84 18.00
CA ARG A 83 -34.77 -26.00 19.28
C ARG A 83 -36.03 -25.14 19.34
N SER A 84 -35.98 -23.93 18.82
CA SER A 84 -37.13 -23.00 18.82
C SER A 84 -38.24 -23.52 17.91
N ARG A 85 -37.90 -24.00 16.70
CA ARG A 85 -38.88 -24.64 15.80
C ARG A 85 -39.55 -25.84 16.46
N LYS A 86 -38.77 -26.73 17.10
CA LYS A 86 -39.31 -27.89 17.83
C LYS A 86 -40.22 -27.48 18.99
N LEU A 87 -39.88 -26.42 19.72
CA LEU A 87 -40.73 -25.89 20.80
C LEU A 87 -42.04 -25.32 20.28
N MET A 88 -42.02 -24.61 19.15
CA MET A 88 -43.23 -24.12 18.49
C MET A 88 -44.12 -25.27 18.03
N GLU A 89 -43.55 -26.32 17.43
CA GLU A 89 -44.29 -27.53 17.03
C GLU A 89 -44.96 -28.23 18.22
N LEU A 90 -44.24 -28.37 19.33
CA LEU A 90 -44.79 -28.97 20.56
C LEU A 90 -45.86 -28.08 21.22
N ALA A 91 -45.68 -26.76 21.19
CA ALA A 91 -46.65 -25.81 21.72
C ALA A 91 -47.95 -25.81 20.89
N ALA A 92 -47.86 -25.93 19.57
CA ALA A 92 -49.01 -26.00 18.67
C ALA A 92 -49.94 -27.21 18.94
N GLN A 93 -49.43 -28.26 19.60
CA GLN A 93 -50.22 -29.44 20.00
C GLN A 93 -51.06 -29.20 21.27
N ARG A 94 -50.93 -28.04 21.91
CA ARG A 94 -51.55 -27.70 23.20
C ARG A 94 -52.27 -26.36 23.11
N THR A 95 -53.38 -26.22 23.82
CA THR A 95 -54.20 -24.99 23.81
C THR A 95 -54.11 -24.17 25.09
N ASP A 96 -53.33 -24.63 26.07
CA ASP A 96 -53.18 -23.96 27.36
C ASP A 96 -52.28 -22.71 27.30
N ASP A 97 -52.44 -21.81 28.27
CA ASP A 97 -51.71 -20.53 28.30
C ASP A 97 -50.19 -20.69 28.38
N ASN A 98 -49.69 -21.79 28.95
CA ASN A 98 -48.24 -22.05 28.99
C ASN A 98 -47.72 -22.40 27.60
N ALA A 99 -48.49 -23.16 26.81
CA ALA A 99 -48.16 -23.46 25.42
C ALA A 99 -48.08 -22.18 24.57
N ARG A 100 -49.07 -21.29 24.69
CA ARG A 100 -49.06 -19.99 23.99
C ARG A 100 -47.86 -19.12 24.35
N ARG A 101 -47.48 -19.05 25.63
CA ARG A 101 -46.28 -18.32 26.07
C ARG A 101 -45.00 -18.95 25.54
N ALA A 102 -44.90 -20.28 25.57
CA ALA A 102 -43.74 -20.99 25.05
C ALA A 102 -43.56 -20.76 23.54
N GLU A 103 -44.65 -20.77 22.77
CA GLU A 103 -44.65 -20.47 21.34
C GLU A 103 -44.15 -19.04 21.07
N GLN A 104 -44.64 -18.04 21.80
CA GLN A 104 -44.19 -16.65 21.64
C GLN A 104 -42.70 -16.47 21.92
N ILE A 105 -42.20 -17.08 23.00
CA ILE A 105 -40.77 -17.03 23.36
C ILE A 105 -39.93 -17.72 22.29
N ALA A 106 -40.36 -18.91 21.84
CA ALA A 106 -39.66 -19.66 20.80
C ALA A 106 -39.66 -18.92 19.45
N ALA A 107 -40.77 -18.30 19.07
CA ALA A 107 -40.86 -17.49 17.85
C ALA A 107 -39.91 -16.29 17.88
N GLN A 108 -39.83 -15.60 19.02
CA GLN A 108 -38.89 -14.49 19.18
C GLN A 108 -37.43 -14.97 19.15
N ALA A 109 -37.11 -16.08 19.82
CA ALA A 109 -35.77 -16.67 19.81
C ALA A 109 -35.37 -17.14 18.40
N LEU A 110 -36.31 -17.73 17.65
CA LEU A 110 -36.11 -18.14 16.27
C LEU A 110 -35.77 -16.94 15.39
N ARG A 111 -36.57 -15.87 15.46
CA ARG A 111 -36.33 -14.64 14.68
C ARG A 111 -34.93 -14.07 14.93
N VAL A 112 -34.53 -13.94 16.21
CA VAL A 112 -33.20 -13.42 16.58
C VAL A 112 -32.08 -14.35 16.09
N ALA A 113 -32.27 -15.67 16.18
CA ALA A 113 -31.29 -16.63 15.68
C ALA A 113 -31.14 -16.55 14.15
N GLU A 114 -32.23 -16.43 13.40
CA GLU A 114 -32.23 -16.33 11.94
C GLU A 114 -31.61 -15.01 11.44
N GLU A 115 -31.95 -13.88 12.07
CA GLU A 115 -31.32 -12.58 11.79
C GLU A 115 -29.80 -12.62 12.04
N SER A 116 -29.39 -13.23 13.16
CA SER A 116 -27.97 -13.39 13.49
C SER A 116 -27.26 -14.35 12.55
N LEU A 117 -27.92 -15.42 12.10
CA LEU A 117 -27.37 -16.33 11.08
C LEU A 117 -27.09 -15.61 9.78
N ALA A 118 -28.06 -14.88 9.25
CA ALA A 118 -27.92 -14.16 7.99
C ALA A 118 -26.77 -13.14 8.04
N ARG A 119 -26.61 -12.44 9.18
CA ARG A 119 -25.49 -11.52 9.39
C ARG A 119 -24.16 -12.27 9.45
N ASN A 120 -24.06 -13.30 10.30
CA ASN A 120 -22.81 -14.01 10.53
C ASN A 120 -22.32 -14.75 9.28
N GLU A 121 -23.24 -15.28 8.46
CA GLU A 121 -22.90 -15.94 7.19
C GLU A 121 -22.31 -14.95 6.16
N ARG A 122 -22.81 -13.71 6.11
CA ARG A 122 -22.21 -12.65 5.26
C ARG A 122 -20.81 -12.28 5.74
N THR A 123 -20.65 -12.00 7.03
CA THR A 123 -19.34 -11.66 7.62
C THR A 123 -18.35 -12.82 7.47
N LEU A 124 -18.82 -14.07 7.55
CA LEU A 124 -17.99 -15.25 7.30
C LEU A 124 -17.47 -15.29 5.84
N ALA A 125 -18.33 -14.97 4.87
CA ALA A 125 -17.92 -14.91 3.46
C ALA A 125 -16.85 -13.83 3.22
N GLU A 126 -17.00 -12.66 3.85
CA GLU A 126 -16.03 -11.56 3.79
C GLU A 126 -14.66 -11.98 4.36
N TRP A 127 -14.63 -12.59 5.55
CA TRP A 127 -13.38 -13.06 6.16
C TRP A 127 -12.72 -14.19 5.36
N ARG A 128 -13.50 -15.08 4.75
CA ARG A 128 -12.95 -16.10 3.83
C ARG A 128 -12.32 -15.46 2.59
N GLY A 129 -12.94 -14.42 2.05
CA GLY A 129 -12.37 -13.62 0.96
C GLY A 129 -11.02 -12.99 1.36
N ARG A 130 -10.97 -12.35 2.53
CA ARG A 130 -9.72 -11.77 3.09
C ARG A 130 -8.63 -12.80 3.30
N LYS A 131 -8.97 -13.98 3.85
CA LYS A 131 -8.03 -15.09 4.01
C LYS A 131 -7.45 -15.53 2.66
N SER A 132 -8.32 -15.76 1.67
CA SER A 132 -7.90 -16.21 0.34
C SER A 132 -6.98 -15.19 -0.35
N TRP A 133 -7.33 -13.90 -0.27
CA TRP A 133 -6.48 -12.83 -0.78
C TRP A 133 -5.12 -12.80 -0.08
N ALA A 134 -5.08 -12.92 1.24
CA ALA A 134 -3.85 -12.92 2.02
C ALA A 134 -2.93 -14.09 1.63
N GLU A 135 -3.48 -15.29 1.50
CA GLU A 135 -2.72 -16.49 1.08
C GLU A 135 -2.13 -16.35 -0.33
N LYS A 136 -2.91 -15.83 -1.28
CA LYS A 136 -2.43 -15.57 -2.65
C LYS A 136 -1.37 -14.47 -2.68
N SER A 137 -1.56 -13.40 -1.91
CA SER A 137 -0.59 -12.31 -1.78
C SER A 137 0.72 -12.81 -1.19
N MET A 138 0.66 -13.61 -0.13
CA MET A 138 1.85 -14.21 0.50
C MET A 138 2.62 -15.10 -0.49
N ALA A 139 1.91 -15.94 -1.26
CA ALA A 139 2.53 -16.83 -2.25
C ALA A 139 3.26 -16.04 -3.35
N GLU A 140 2.61 -15.00 -3.88
CA GLU A 140 3.18 -14.17 -4.95
C GLU A 140 4.32 -13.27 -4.44
N LEU A 141 4.20 -12.69 -3.25
CA LEU A 141 5.28 -11.97 -2.59
C LEU A 141 6.50 -12.88 -2.36
N MET A 142 6.28 -14.14 -1.95
CA MET A 142 7.37 -15.10 -1.83
C MET A 142 8.02 -15.45 -3.15
N ARG A 143 7.23 -15.58 -4.21
CA ARG A 143 7.74 -15.79 -5.55
C ARG A 143 8.63 -14.62 -5.97
N LEU A 144 8.17 -13.38 -5.81
CA LEU A 144 8.92 -12.16 -6.11
C LEU A 144 10.19 -12.02 -5.28
N ILE A 145 10.14 -12.37 -3.98
CA ILE A 145 11.31 -12.34 -3.10
C ILE A 145 12.37 -13.35 -3.54
N LYS A 146 11.97 -14.54 -3.99
CA LYS A 146 12.90 -15.60 -4.42
C LYS A 146 13.48 -15.38 -5.82
N GLU A 147 12.66 -14.92 -6.76
CA GLU A 147 13.08 -14.68 -8.14
C GLU A 147 13.89 -13.37 -8.28
N GLY A 148 13.73 -12.45 -7.33
CA GLY A 148 14.29 -11.11 -7.40
C GLY A 148 13.55 -10.22 -8.42
N PRO A 149 13.98 -8.96 -8.62
CA PRO A 149 13.30 -8.05 -9.54
C PRO A 149 13.38 -8.57 -10.99
N ILE A 150 12.24 -9.01 -11.55
CA ILE A 150 12.14 -9.54 -12.93
C ILE A 150 12.11 -8.40 -13.97
N SER A 151 11.87 -7.15 -13.55
CA SER A 151 11.70 -6.00 -14.45
C SER A 151 12.27 -4.70 -13.90
N GLN A 152 12.38 -3.68 -14.78
CA GLN A 152 12.84 -2.32 -14.45
C GLN A 152 11.94 -1.56 -13.45
N SER A 153 10.76 -2.07 -13.09
CA SER A 153 9.91 -1.46 -12.07
C SER A 153 9.46 -2.51 -11.06
N SER A 154 10.16 -2.58 -9.92
CA SER A 154 9.70 -3.35 -8.77
C SER A 154 8.36 -2.80 -8.28
N PRO A 155 7.43 -3.65 -7.82
CA PRO A 155 6.21 -3.15 -7.20
C PRO A 155 6.56 -2.43 -5.90
N ILE A 156 5.87 -1.31 -5.67
CA ILE A 156 6.05 -0.44 -4.50
C ILE A 156 4.75 -0.36 -3.68
N SER A 157 3.67 -0.96 -4.18
CA SER A 157 2.41 -1.05 -3.46
C SER A 157 1.62 -2.32 -3.82
N LEU A 158 0.77 -2.73 -2.89
CA LEU A 158 -0.14 -3.87 -3.03
C LEU A 158 -1.56 -3.41 -2.76
N ALA A 159 -2.46 -3.64 -3.70
CA ALA A 159 -3.87 -3.32 -3.61
C ALA A 159 -4.75 -4.56 -3.49
N SER A 160 -5.89 -4.36 -2.83
CA SER A 160 -6.99 -5.31 -2.73
C SER A 160 -8.33 -4.59 -2.94
N SER A 161 -9.31 -5.31 -3.46
CA SER A 161 -10.69 -4.83 -3.45
C SER A 161 -11.29 -5.09 -2.07
N LEU A 162 -11.89 -4.06 -1.47
CA LEU A 162 -12.67 -4.20 -0.23
C LEU A 162 -14.13 -4.49 -0.54
N SER A 163 -14.68 -3.82 -1.57
CA SER A 163 -16.05 -4.01 -2.02
C SER A 163 -16.22 -3.48 -3.44
N GLY A 164 -17.27 -3.92 -4.14
CA GLY A 164 -17.60 -3.44 -5.48
C GLY A 164 -16.46 -3.63 -6.49
N ARG A 165 -16.41 -2.75 -7.50
CA ARG A 165 -15.41 -2.81 -8.57
C ARG A 165 -14.28 -1.81 -8.31
N ALA A 166 -13.06 -2.34 -8.31
CA ALA A 166 -11.82 -1.58 -8.33
C ALA A 166 -10.88 -2.21 -9.36
N GLN A 167 -10.04 -1.39 -9.99
CA GLN A 167 -9.13 -1.84 -11.05
C GLN A 167 -7.80 -1.08 -10.99
N ILE A 168 -6.74 -1.73 -11.45
CA ILE A 168 -5.45 -1.11 -11.73
C ILE A 168 -5.37 -0.83 -13.22
N ILE A 169 -5.12 0.42 -13.60
CA ILE A 169 -4.84 0.85 -14.97
C ILE A 169 -3.32 0.99 -15.11
N LYS A 170 -2.76 0.33 -16.11
CA LYS A 170 -1.32 0.38 -16.43
C LYS A 170 -1.01 1.55 -17.38
N PRO A 171 0.28 1.93 -17.52
CA PRO A 171 0.70 2.99 -18.44
C PRO A 171 0.33 2.73 -19.92
N ASP A 172 0.21 1.47 -20.33
CA ASP A 172 -0.22 1.07 -21.67
C ASP A 172 -1.74 1.17 -21.88
N GLY A 173 -2.50 1.58 -20.86
CA GLY A 173 -3.95 1.68 -20.88
C GLY A 173 -4.68 0.37 -20.62
N SER A 174 -3.96 -0.76 -20.46
CA SER A 174 -4.57 -2.03 -20.04
C SER A 174 -5.05 -1.93 -18.58
N SER A 175 -6.05 -2.73 -18.23
CA SER A 175 -6.62 -2.74 -16.89
C SER A 175 -6.66 -4.14 -16.30
N ILE A 176 -6.49 -4.21 -14.98
CA ILE A 176 -6.59 -5.43 -14.18
C ILE A 176 -7.66 -5.19 -13.12
N ASP A 177 -8.72 -5.99 -13.13
CA ASP A 177 -9.72 -5.97 -12.06
C ASP A 177 -9.12 -6.50 -10.76
N LEU A 178 -9.34 -5.76 -9.68
CA LEU A 178 -9.01 -6.20 -8.32
C LEU A 178 -10.12 -7.13 -7.83
N GLY A 179 -9.76 -8.38 -7.58
CA GLY A 179 -10.65 -9.39 -7.02
C GLY A 179 -9.97 -10.24 -5.96
N SER A 180 -10.70 -11.23 -5.43
CA SER A 180 -10.15 -12.21 -4.49
C SER A 180 -9.09 -13.13 -5.10
N ASP A 181 -8.92 -13.09 -6.42
CA ASP A 181 -8.16 -14.09 -7.18
C ASP A 181 -6.77 -13.67 -7.58
N SER A 182 -6.41 -12.40 -7.43
CA SER A 182 -5.04 -11.96 -7.68
C SER A 182 -4.66 -10.76 -6.82
N PRO A 183 -3.48 -10.75 -6.19
CA PRO A 183 -2.92 -9.55 -5.58
C PRO A 183 -2.71 -8.45 -6.63
N GLY A 184 -3.16 -7.23 -6.33
CA GLY A 184 -3.01 -6.09 -7.23
C GLY A 184 -1.70 -5.36 -6.99
N PHE A 185 -0.62 -5.72 -7.69
CA PHE A 185 0.64 -4.98 -7.53
C PHE A 185 0.67 -3.69 -8.34
N LEU A 186 1.18 -2.63 -7.71
CA LEU A 186 1.37 -1.34 -8.37
C LEU A 186 2.84 -0.94 -8.43
N SER A 187 3.19 -0.45 -9.61
CA SER A 187 4.47 0.16 -9.94
C SER A 187 4.25 1.63 -10.31
N PRO A 188 5.32 2.46 -10.31
CA PRO A 188 5.28 3.81 -10.87
C PRO A 188 4.55 3.87 -12.22
N GLY A 189 3.64 4.84 -12.37
CA GLY A 189 2.77 5.03 -13.53
C GLY A 189 1.45 4.25 -13.50
N HIS A 190 1.25 3.33 -12.55
CA HIS A 190 -0.04 2.65 -12.39
C HIS A 190 -1.07 3.58 -11.71
N ILE A 191 -2.35 3.39 -12.03
CA ILE A 191 -3.46 4.10 -11.40
C ILE A 191 -4.41 3.07 -10.79
N ILE A 192 -4.73 3.21 -9.50
CA ILE A 192 -5.85 2.49 -8.90
C ILE A 192 -7.11 3.34 -9.02
N LYS A 193 -8.17 2.72 -9.53
CA LYS A 193 -9.47 3.35 -9.77
C LYS A 193 -10.57 2.53 -9.12
N THR A 194 -11.41 3.21 -8.34
CA THR A 194 -12.68 2.67 -7.83
C THR A 194 -13.84 3.30 -8.62
N SER A 195 -14.89 2.50 -8.85
CA SER A 195 -16.18 3.01 -9.33
C SER A 195 -17.20 2.95 -8.19
N GLU A 196 -18.05 1.92 -8.16
CA GLU A 196 -19.04 1.71 -7.10
C GLU A 196 -18.46 1.04 -5.85
N GLY A 197 -17.16 0.70 -5.90
CA GLY A 197 -16.44 -0.06 -4.89
C GLY A 197 -15.51 0.75 -4.00
N LYS A 198 -14.83 0.03 -3.11
CA LYS A 198 -13.73 0.52 -2.28
C LYS A 198 -12.51 -0.35 -2.49
N ALA A 199 -11.32 0.23 -2.35
CA ALA A 199 -10.08 -0.50 -2.42
C ALA A 199 -9.18 -0.16 -1.24
N GLU A 200 -8.34 -1.11 -0.85
CA GLU A 200 -7.26 -0.88 0.10
C GLU A 200 -5.92 -0.96 -0.63
N LEU A 201 -5.00 -0.11 -0.25
CA LEU A 201 -3.64 -0.02 -0.77
C LEU A 201 -2.65 -0.05 0.38
N GLN A 202 -1.73 -1.00 0.34
CA GLN A 202 -0.56 -1.09 1.21
C GLN A 202 0.64 -0.47 0.48
N SER A 203 1.29 0.50 1.12
CA SER A 203 2.45 1.26 0.62
C SER A 203 3.46 1.49 1.75
N LEU A 204 4.59 2.15 1.46
CA LEU A 204 5.73 2.34 2.36
C LEU A 204 6.18 1.03 3.02
N GLY A 205 6.37 0.01 2.20
CA GLY A 205 6.66 -1.34 2.68
C GLY A 205 5.62 -1.94 3.61
N GLY A 206 4.35 -1.54 3.49
CA GLY A 206 3.27 -2.02 4.36
C GLY A 206 3.08 -1.18 5.63
N ARG A 207 3.86 -0.11 5.82
CA ARG A 207 3.71 0.86 6.91
C ARG A 207 2.50 1.77 6.70
N ALA A 208 2.10 1.98 5.45
CA ALA A 208 0.98 2.84 5.10
C ALA A 208 -0.17 2.02 4.51
N THR A 209 -1.33 2.08 5.16
CA THR A 209 -2.60 1.54 4.65
C THR A 209 -3.48 2.70 4.19
N THR A 210 -3.92 2.68 2.94
CA THR A 210 -4.82 3.69 2.36
C THR A 210 -6.10 3.02 1.86
N GLN A 211 -7.25 3.46 2.33
CA GLN A 211 -8.55 3.08 1.78
C GLN A 211 -9.04 4.16 0.81
N LEU A 212 -9.39 3.73 -0.39
CA LEU A 212 -10.02 4.56 -1.42
C LEU A 212 -11.52 4.33 -1.39
N ASP A 213 -12.29 5.42 -1.31
CA ASP A 213 -13.75 5.34 -1.42
C ASP A 213 -14.19 5.16 -2.88
N ARG A 214 -15.50 5.11 -3.11
CA ARG A 214 -16.12 5.16 -4.44
C ARG A 214 -15.62 6.34 -5.27
N ASP A 215 -15.63 6.14 -6.59
CA ASP A 215 -15.27 7.14 -7.60
C ASP A 215 -13.92 7.83 -7.39
N SER A 216 -12.97 7.14 -6.75
CA SER A 216 -11.65 7.66 -6.42
C SER A 216 -10.58 7.13 -7.38
N GLU A 217 -9.59 7.97 -7.65
CA GLU A 217 -8.43 7.62 -8.47
C GLU A 217 -7.15 8.11 -7.81
N LEU A 218 -6.23 7.17 -7.59
CA LEU A 218 -4.92 7.42 -7.01
C LEU A 218 -3.85 6.89 -7.96
N ALA A 219 -2.97 7.76 -8.42
CA ALA A 219 -1.86 7.40 -9.29
C ALA A 219 -0.59 7.18 -8.47
N VAL A 220 0.16 6.14 -8.82
CA VAL A 220 1.47 5.84 -8.24
C VAL A 220 2.51 6.60 -9.05
N MET A 221 3.23 7.53 -8.42
CA MET A 221 4.12 8.44 -9.14
C MET A 221 5.52 7.85 -9.26
N ASP A 222 6.27 7.91 -8.17
CA ASP A 222 7.64 7.41 -8.06
C ASP A 222 7.94 7.10 -6.58
N GLU A 223 9.12 6.52 -6.37
CA GLU A 223 9.68 6.29 -5.06
C GLU A 223 11.12 6.81 -5.05
N THR A 224 11.45 7.55 -4.00
CA THR A 224 12.77 8.10 -3.73
C THR A 224 13.31 7.49 -2.44
N GLY A 225 14.58 7.73 -2.13
CA GLY A 225 15.17 7.29 -0.86
C GLY A 225 14.46 7.85 0.38
N GLU A 226 13.75 8.97 0.25
CA GLU A 226 13.13 9.68 1.38
C GLU A 226 11.60 9.62 1.39
N ALA A 227 10.98 9.28 0.26
CA ALA A 227 9.53 9.35 0.12
C ALA A 227 8.99 8.44 -0.96
N GLN A 228 7.77 7.95 -0.74
CA GLN A 228 6.94 7.35 -1.77
C GLN A 228 5.83 8.34 -2.15
N ASN A 229 5.69 8.60 -3.44
CA ASN A 229 4.82 9.65 -3.94
C ASN A 229 3.60 9.06 -4.66
N PHE A 230 2.42 9.54 -4.29
CA PHE A 230 1.16 9.27 -4.97
C PHE A 230 0.51 10.57 -5.39
N GLU A 231 -0.36 10.52 -6.38
CA GLU A 231 -1.20 11.66 -6.77
C GLU A 231 -2.68 11.31 -6.59
N LEU A 232 -3.39 12.10 -5.78
CA LEU A 232 -4.84 11.98 -5.67
C LEU A 232 -5.50 12.73 -6.83
N VAL A 233 -5.86 11.99 -7.87
CA VAL A 233 -6.46 12.53 -9.10
C VAL A 233 -7.88 13.00 -8.83
N ARG A 234 -8.68 12.18 -8.11
CA ARG A 234 -10.05 12.54 -7.67
C ARG A 234 -10.53 11.65 -6.53
N GLY A 235 -11.62 12.09 -5.89
CA GLY A 235 -12.33 11.33 -4.88
C GLY A 235 -11.80 11.56 -3.47
N ARG A 236 -11.94 10.57 -2.60
CA ARG A 236 -11.52 10.66 -1.20
C ARG A 236 -10.83 9.40 -0.72
N LEU A 237 -9.90 9.58 0.21
CA LEU A 237 -9.15 8.50 0.81
C LEU A 237 -8.97 8.70 2.30
N HIS A 238 -8.99 7.59 3.04
CA HIS A 238 -8.57 7.51 4.43
C HIS A 238 -7.21 6.80 4.45
N GLY A 239 -6.26 7.31 5.21
CA GLY A 239 -4.92 6.75 5.30
C GLY A 239 -4.44 6.65 6.74
N VAL A 240 -3.71 5.58 7.01
CA VAL A 240 -3.01 5.34 8.27
C VAL A 240 -1.56 5.02 7.93
N VAL A 241 -0.64 5.80 8.48
CA VAL A 241 0.80 5.51 8.41
C VAL A 241 1.26 5.16 9.81
N ASP A 242 1.77 3.94 9.99
CA ASP A 242 2.26 3.49 11.29
C ASP A 242 3.47 4.35 11.74
N LYS A 243 3.54 4.60 13.05
CA LYS A 243 4.69 5.27 13.67
C LYS A 243 5.94 4.41 13.48
N VAL A 244 7.07 5.06 13.22
CA VAL A 244 8.33 4.39 12.83
C VAL A 244 8.71 3.29 13.83
N ASP A 245 8.71 3.61 15.13
CA ASP A 245 9.09 2.65 16.17
C ASP A 245 8.16 1.43 16.21
N SER A 246 6.85 1.66 16.11
CA SER A 246 5.84 0.60 16.11
C SER A 246 6.04 -0.34 14.93
N PHE A 247 6.28 0.22 13.74
CA PHE A 247 6.50 -0.56 12.53
C PHE A 247 7.85 -1.30 12.57
N LEU A 248 8.91 -0.66 13.08
CA LEU A 248 10.21 -1.29 13.24
C LEU A 248 10.16 -2.48 14.20
N SER A 249 9.46 -2.35 15.33
CA SER A 249 9.20 -3.46 16.25
C SER A 249 8.44 -4.60 15.57
N CYS A 250 7.41 -4.26 14.77
CA CYS A 250 6.66 -5.25 14.00
C CYS A 250 7.54 -6.01 13.00
N LEU A 251 8.42 -5.31 12.27
CA LEU A 251 9.34 -5.95 11.33
C LEU A 251 10.32 -6.86 12.05
N LYS A 252 10.93 -6.39 13.15
CA LYS A 252 11.87 -7.19 13.95
C LYS A 252 11.22 -8.46 14.49
N GLN A 253 10.01 -8.35 15.05
CA GLN A 253 9.25 -9.51 15.50
C GLN A 253 8.95 -10.47 14.34
N GLY A 254 8.53 -9.96 13.18
CA GLY A 254 8.28 -10.77 11.99
C GLY A 254 9.53 -11.51 11.50
N PHE A 255 10.71 -10.89 11.57
CA PHE A 255 11.97 -11.57 11.26
C PHE A 255 12.28 -12.70 12.24
N GLU A 256 12.04 -12.50 13.53
CA GLU A 256 12.28 -13.49 14.57
C GLU A 256 11.32 -14.69 14.43
N ASP A 257 10.03 -14.40 14.34
CA ASP A 257 8.97 -15.42 14.26
C ASP A 257 9.11 -16.29 13.01
N TYR A 258 9.65 -15.72 11.92
CA TYR A 258 9.67 -16.36 10.61
C TYR A 258 11.04 -16.64 10.06
N ARG A 259 12.05 -16.67 10.93
CA ARG A 259 13.43 -16.98 10.58
C ARG A 259 13.57 -18.33 9.87
N GLU A 260 12.78 -19.33 10.25
CA GLU A 260 12.77 -20.67 9.65
C GLU A 260 12.10 -20.69 8.27
N ASP A 261 10.92 -20.07 8.14
CA ASP A 261 10.18 -19.92 6.87
C ASP A 261 11.00 -19.13 5.84
N LEU A 262 11.73 -18.12 6.35
CA LEU A 262 12.64 -17.28 5.59
C LEU A 262 14.03 -17.93 5.49
N GLY A 263 14.24 -19.22 5.81
CA GLY A 263 15.54 -19.87 6.02
C GLY A 263 16.62 -19.73 4.93
N THR A 264 16.29 -19.16 3.77
CA THR A 264 17.20 -18.75 2.68
C THR A 264 17.62 -17.27 2.70
N ILE A 265 17.04 -16.47 3.59
CA ILE A 265 17.18 -15.02 3.73
C ILE A 265 18.00 -14.74 4.99
N LYS A 266 19.26 -15.19 5.02
CA LYS A 266 20.21 -14.71 6.01
C LYS A 266 20.61 -13.27 5.64
N ASP A 267 20.52 -12.37 6.61
CA ASP A 267 20.98 -10.97 6.52
C ASP A 267 20.31 -10.16 5.40
N TYR A 268 18.97 -10.11 5.37
CA TYR A 268 18.23 -9.43 4.29
C TYR A 268 18.40 -7.90 4.29
N PHE A 269 18.46 -7.25 5.45
CA PHE A 269 18.76 -5.83 5.54
C PHE A 269 19.78 -5.60 6.66
N SER A 270 20.73 -4.70 6.40
CA SER A 270 21.44 -4.02 7.47
C SER A 270 20.47 -3.15 8.27
N ASP A 271 20.82 -2.86 9.53
CA ASP A 271 20.03 -1.92 10.35
C ASP A 271 19.88 -0.55 9.67
N ASP A 272 20.90 -0.10 8.93
CA ASP A 272 20.88 1.16 8.20
C ASP A 272 19.88 1.15 7.02
N GLU A 273 19.82 0.07 6.24
CA GLU A 273 18.84 -0.09 5.16
C GLU A 273 17.41 -0.12 5.71
N LEU A 274 17.22 -0.85 6.81
CA LEU A 274 15.92 -0.91 7.48
C LEU A 274 15.52 0.46 8.03
N ASN A 275 16.45 1.17 8.68
CA ASN A 275 16.22 2.52 9.18
C ASN A 275 15.90 3.50 8.05
N ALA A 276 16.60 3.44 6.91
CA ALA A 276 16.31 4.27 5.76
C ALA A 276 14.89 4.03 5.24
N GLU A 277 14.49 2.76 5.13
CA GLU A 277 13.15 2.39 4.65
C GLU A 277 12.04 2.90 5.58
N VAL A 278 12.14 2.63 6.88
CA VAL A 278 11.07 3.00 7.84
C VAL A 278 10.92 4.51 8.00
N ASN A 279 11.97 5.28 7.69
CA ASN A 279 11.95 6.75 7.74
C ASN A 279 11.39 7.41 6.47
N LYS A 280 11.16 6.67 5.39
CA LYS A 280 10.51 7.21 4.17
C LYS A 280 9.14 7.78 4.49
N ARG A 281 8.82 8.99 4.03
CA ARG A 281 7.47 9.57 4.18
C ARG A 281 6.53 9.19 3.05
N LEU A 282 5.24 9.25 3.33
CA LEU A 282 4.23 9.19 2.29
C LEU A 282 3.96 10.61 1.82
N ASN A 283 4.00 10.82 0.52
CA ASN A 283 3.65 12.07 -0.10
C ASN A 283 2.39 11.90 -0.95
N ILE A 284 1.38 12.75 -0.72
CA ILE A 284 0.20 12.85 -1.59
C ILE A 284 0.27 14.16 -2.35
N TRP A 285 0.38 14.07 -3.67
CA TRP A 285 0.50 15.17 -4.61
C TRP A 285 -0.86 15.58 -5.17
N PHE A 286 -0.96 16.86 -5.49
CA PHE A 286 -2.12 17.45 -6.15
C PHE A 286 -1.67 18.28 -7.33
N ARG A 287 -2.41 18.17 -8.44
CA ARG A 287 -2.25 19.00 -9.63
C ARG A 287 -3.57 19.65 -10.00
N TRP A 288 -3.54 20.96 -10.20
CA TRP A 288 -4.62 21.71 -10.81
C TRP A 288 -4.43 21.71 -12.34
N ALA A 289 -5.19 20.89 -13.05
CA ALA A 289 -5.26 20.96 -14.50
C ALA A 289 -6.28 22.03 -14.90
N LYS A 290 -5.86 23.02 -15.69
CA LYS A 290 -6.80 23.91 -16.39
C LYS A 290 -7.25 23.21 -17.69
N GLY A 291 -8.42 22.58 -17.67
CA GLY A 291 -9.07 21.96 -18.84
C GLY A 291 -8.80 20.45 -19.02
N ASP A 292 -9.57 19.82 -19.93
CA ASP A 292 -9.68 18.37 -20.16
C ASP A 292 -8.42 17.69 -20.75
N ILE A 293 -7.24 18.34 -20.70
CA ILE A 293 -6.02 17.83 -21.31
C ILE A 293 -5.15 17.18 -20.24
N ILE A 294 -5.49 15.94 -19.86
CA ILE A 294 -4.60 15.01 -19.13
C ILE A 294 -3.57 14.44 -20.12
N ARG A 295 -2.83 15.29 -20.81
CA ARG A 295 -1.72 14.91 -21.69
C ARG A 295 -0.68 16.02 -21.72
N ALA A 296 0.06 16.18 -20.63
CA ALA A 296 1.33 16.91 -20.70
C ALA A 296 2.23 16.54 -19.52
N GLU A 297 3.46 16.17 -19.84
CA GLU A 297 4.63 16.02 -18.96
C GLU A 297 5.00 17.34 -18.22
N SER A 298 4.15 18.38 -18.28
CA SER A 298 4.43 19.74 -17.78
C SER A 298 3.45 20.25 -16.72
N ILE A 299 2.45 19.47 -16.30
CA ILE A 299 1.57 19.89 -15.20
C ILE A 299 2.39 19.85 -13.90
N LYS A 300 2.75 21.03 -13.39
CA LYS A 300 3.51 21.20 -12.15
C LYS A 300 2.68 20.75 -10.95
N VAL A 301 3.33 20.06 -10.01
CA VAL A 301 2.76 19.76 -8.70
C VAL A 301 2.41 21.08 -8.01
N THR A 302 1.19 21.17 -7.49
CA THR A 302 0.62 22.41 -6.93
C THR A 302 0.59 22.38 -5.40
N ALA A 303 0.42 21.21 -4.81
CA ALA A 303 0.51 20.99 -3.38
C ALA A 303 1.02 19.57 -3.11
N VAL A 304 1.71 19.41 -1.99
CA VAL A 304 2.21 18.14 -1.46
C VAL A 304 1.83 18.02 0.00
N LEU A 305 1.27 16.89 0.39
CA LEU A 305 1.09 16.51 1.78
C LEU A 305 2.16 15.50 2.16
N GLY A 306 3.05 15.87 3.07
CA GLY A 306 4.03 14.98 3.69
C GLY A 306 3.44 14.35 4.96
N ILE A 307 3.46 13.02 5.02
CA ILE A 307 2.76 12.25 6.04
C ILE A 307 3.70 11.23 6.69
N ARG A 308 3.75 11.24 8.02
CA ARG A 308 4.57 10.33 8.84
C ARG A 308 3.81 9.94 10.11
N GLY A 309 3.62 8.66 10.38
CA GLY A 309 3.08 8.21 11.67
C GLY A 309 1.70 8.81 12.02
N THR A 310 0.82 8.96 11.03
CA THR A 310 -0.35 9.84 11.05
C THR A 310 -1.57 9.11 10.49
N GLU A 311 -2.74 9.36 11.09
CA GLU A 311 -4.04 8.97 10.56
C GLU A 311 -4.75 10.20 9.99
N TYR A 312 -5.25 10.10 8.76
CA TYR A 312 -5.75 11.26 8.02
C TYR A 312 -6.86 10.88 7.03
N LEU A 313 -7.63 11.88 6.64
CA LEU A 313 -8.64 11.81 5.58
C LEU A 313 -8.35 12.93 4.58
N ILE A 314 -8.43 12.62 3.29
CA ILE A 314 -8.30 13.60 2.20
C ILE A 314 -9.52 13.47 1.31
N GLN A 315 -10.11 14.61 0.95
CA GLN A 315 -11.16 14.70 -0.05
C GLN A 315 -10.79 15.75 -1.09
N ARG A 316 -10.77 15.33 -2.36
CA ARG A 316 -10.67 16.22 -3.51
C ARG A 316 -12.05 16.40 -4.12
N HIS A 317 -12.57 17.63 -4.04
CA HIS A 317 -13.89 17.99 -4.54
C HIS A 317 -13.86 18.31 -6.05
N PRO A 318 -15.00 18.20 -6.77
CA PRO A 318 -15.08 18.43 -8.21
C PRO A 318 -14.62 19.83 -8.66
N GLU A 319 -14.79 20.84 -7.82
CA GLU A 319 -14.33 22.21 -8.06
C GLU A 319 -12.82 22.41 -7.82
N ASN A 320 -12.06 21.33 -7.67
CA ASN A 320 -10.62 21.37 -7.39
C ASN A 320 -10.29 22.08 -6.06
N SER A 321 -11.17 21.97 -5.07
CA SER A 321 -10.80 22.20 -3.68
C SER A 321 -10.39 20.88 -3.04
N VAL A 322 -9.45 20.92 -2.10
CA VAL A 322 -9.03 19.77 -1.31
C VAL A 322 -9.21 20.09 0.15
N GLU A 323 -9.77 19.14 0.88
CA GLU A 323 -9.83 19.17 2.34
C GLU A 323 -9.01 18.00 2.90
N VAL A 324 -8.24 18.31 3.96
CA VAL A 324 -7.44 17.34 4.70
C VAL A 324 -7.85 17.42 6.17
N TRP A 325 -8.23 16.30 6.75
CA TRP A 325 -8.49 16.15 8.18
C TRP A 325 -7.42 15.27 8.79
N VAL A 326 -6.88 15.69 9.93
CA VAL A 326 -5.88 14.91 10.66
C VAL A 326 -6.54 14.33 11.91
N LEU A 327 -6.56 13.00 11.99
CA LEU A 327 -7.22 12.24 13.05
C LEU A 327 -6.23 11.91 14.18
N ASP A 328 -5.00 11.50 13.85
CA ASP A 328 -3.86 11.34 14.76
C ASP A 328 -2.58 11.84 14.09
N GLY A 329 -1.64 12.38 14.86
CA GLY A 329 -0.36 12.88 14.33
C GLY A 329 -0.44 14.26 13.68
N GLU A 330 0.31 14.45 12.59
CA GLU A 330 0.42 15.71 11.87
C GLU A 330 0.71 15.52 10.38
N VAL A 331 0.19 16.43 9.57
CA VAL A 331 0.42 16.48 8.13
C VAL A 331 1.13 17.79 7.77
N GLU A 332 2.21 17.68 7.00
CA GLU A 332 2.94 18.81 6.44
C GLU A 332 2.37 19.16 5.06
N LEU A 333 1.76 20.34 4.91
CA LEU A 333 1.26 20.84 3.62
C LEU A 333 2.26 21.84 3.02
N THR A 334 2.80 21.49 1.86
CA THR A 334 3.77 22.33 1.13
C THR A 334 3.22 22.72 -0.24
N PHE A 335 3.36 23.99 -0.60
CA PHE A 335 3.10 24.49 -1.96
C PHE A 335 4.44 24.71 -2.66
N PRO A 336 4.75 24.02 -3.76
CA PRO A 336 6.00 24.21 -4.47
C PRO A 336 6.22 25.68 -4.87
N GLY A 337 7.36 26.24 -4.48
CA GLY A 337 7.68 27.66 -4.67
C GLY A 337 7.44 28.55 -3.45
N ASN A 338 6.73 28.05 -2.43
CA ASN A 338 6.65 28.70 -1.12
C ASN A 338 7.77 28.19 -0.21
N ALA A 339 8.32 29.07 0.62
CA ALA A 339 9.42 28.74 1.53
C ALA A 339 8.96 28.00 2.80
N GLU A 340 7.69 28.15 3.18
CA GLU A 340 7.14 27.62 4.43
C GLU A 340 6.09 26.54 4.18
N SER A 341 6.15 25.47 4.98
CA SER A 341 5.12 24.43 5.07
C SER A 341 4.12 24.77 6.17
N ILE A 342 2.87 24.38 5.97
CA ILE A 342 1.80 24.49 6.97
C ILE A 342 1.67 23.15 7.69
N ILE A 343 1.71 23.16 9.02
CA ILE A 343 1.50 21.96 9.83
C ILE A 343 0.03 21.88 10.25
N VAL A 344 -0.64 20.80 9.85
CA VAL A 344 -2.01 20.48 10.26
C VAL A 344 -1.94 19.37 11.32
N LYS A 345 -2.39 19.65 12.53
CA LYS A 345 -2.31 18.72 13.67
C LYS A 345 -3.59 17.93 13.86
N ALA A 346 -3.52 16.82 14.59
CA ALA A 346 -4.69 16.06 15.03
C ALA A 346 -5.80 16.96 15.60
N GLY A 347 -7.04 16.69 15.19
CA GLY A 347 -8.23 17.50 15.53
C GLY A 347 -8.46 18.72 14.64
N TYR A 348 -7.55 19.01 13.70
CA TYR A 348 -7.69 20.12 12.75
C TYR A 348 -7.92 19.60 11.33
N LYS A 349 -8.59 20.44 10.54
CA LYS A 349 -8.69 20.32 9.09
C LYS A 349 -8.11 21.55 8.40
N CYS A 350 -7.61 21.35 7.19
CA CYS A 350 -7.15 22.41 6.32
C CYS A 350 -7.77 22.23 4.94
N SER A 351 -8.31 23.31 4.38
CA SER A 351 -8.81 23.35 3.01
C SER A 351 -7.84 24.13 2.13
N PHE A 352 -7.65 23.73 0.88
CA PHE A 352 -6.84 24.48 -0.08
C PHE A 352 -7.31 24.30 -1.51
N ASN A 353 -6.97 25.26 -2.38
CA ASN A 353 -7.25 25.22 -3.81
C ASN A 353 -6.14 25.95 -4.59
N GLU A 354 -6.39 26.35 -5.84
CA GLU A 354 -5.43 27.08 -6.67
C GLU A 354 -4.97 28.42 -6.09
N ASN A 355 -5.77 29.03 -5.20
CA ASN A 355 -5.43 30.30 -4.54
C ASN A 355 -4.59 30.11 -3.27
N GLY A 356 -4.31 28.87 -2.90
CA GLY A 356 -3.52 28.52 -1.73
C GLY A 356 -4.36 27.94 -0.57
N PRO A 357 -3.72 27.79 0.60
CA PRO A 357 -4.32 27.16 1.77
C PRO A 357 -5.10 28.13 2.65
N SER A 358 -6.15 27.61 3.27
CA SER A 358 -6.80 28.23 4.43
C SER A 358 -6.00 27.97 5.71
N ALA A 359 -6.24 28.77 6.74
CA ALA A 359 -5.71 28.47 8.07
C ALA A 359 -6.32 27.16 8.61
N PRO A 360 -5.55 26.30 9.29
CA PRO A 360 -6.11 25.12 9.94
C PRO A 360 -7.22 25.49 10.94
N VAL A 361 -8.33 24.77 10.89
CA VAL A 361 -9.50 24.97 11.77
C VAL A 361 -9.85 23.67 12.48
N LEU A 362 -10.34 23.77 13.72
CA LEU A 362 -10.87 22.61 14.45
C LEU A 362 -12.09 22.03 13.72
N TYR A 363 -12.20 20.71 13.68
CA TYR A 363 -13.42 20.04 13.21
C TYR A 363 -14.14 19.35 14.38
N ASP A 364 -15.47 19.36 14.35
CA ASP A 364 -16.28 18.75 15.41
C ASP A 364 -16.60 17.27 15.14
N THR A 365 -16.86 16.92 13.88
CA THR A 365 -17.23 15.56 13.47
C THR A 365 -16.63 15.21 12.12
N VAL A 366 -16.26 13.93 11.93
CA VAL A 366 -15.81 13.38 10.66
C VAL A 366 -16.67 12.15 10.33
N GLU A 367 -17.17 12.09 9.10
CA GLU A 367 -17.88 10.90 8.63
C GLU A 367 -16.90 9.74 8.43
N LYS A 368 -17.02 8.71 9.28
CA LYS A 368 -16.17 7.50 9.23
C LYS A 368 -16.65 6.48 8.20
N TRP A 369 -16.65 6.87 6.93
CA TRP A 369 -17.13 6.00 5.86
C TRP A 369 -16.23 4.76 5.65
N TRP A 370 -14.95 4.81 6.05
CA TRP A 370 -13.99 3.71 5.94
C TRP A 370 -14.20 2.59 6.98
N GLU A 371 -14.98 2.84 8.03
CA GLU A 371 -15.36 1.80 9.00
C GLU A 371 -16.57 0.96 8.53
N LYS A 372 -17.21 1.36 7.43
CA LYS A 372 -18.39 0.70 6.83
C LYS A 372 -17.99 -0.12 5.61
#